data_AF-A0A963SIT3-F1
#
_entry.id   AF-A0A963SIT3-F1
#
_cell.length_a   1.000
_cell.length_b   1.000
_cell.length_c   1.000
_cell.angle_alpha   90.00
_cell.angle_beta   90.00
_cell.angle_gamma   90.00
#
_symmetry.space_group_name_H-M   'P 1'
#
loop_
_entity.id
_entity.type
_entity.pdbx_description
1 polymer ?
#
loop_
_entity_poly.entity_id
_entity_poly.type
_entity_poly.pdbx_seq_one_letter_code
_entity_poly.pdbx_strand_id
1 'polypeptide(L)'
;MRKWHRWISLFFGIFMLFIAATGILSHAAALWPEPVQTAEQLAASEPPAGFVCPEGWRCMPPRNSEGFGSLTGFFHHLHSGEEFGPVGTAISILSGFALLFFAFSGLWLYFQMWANRKERGAKDRWFWK
;
A
#
# COMPACT_ATOMS: atom_id res chain seq x y z
N MET A 1 28.56 -2.28 2.19
CA MET A 1 27.30 -2.06 1.44
C MET A 1 26.83 -3.29 0.66
N ARG A 2 27.57 -3.83 -0.33
CA ARG A 2 27.09 -4.97 -1.16
C ARG A 2 26.63 -6.22 -0.39
N LYS A 3 27.41 -6.70 0.60
CA LYS A 3 27.07 -7.92 1.37
C LYS A 3 25.76 -7.76 2.14
N TRP A 4 25.60 -6.63 2.85
CA TRP A 4 24.40 -6.32 3.63
C TRP A 4 23.18 -6.10 2.75
N HIS A 5 23.33 -5.32 1.68
CA HIS A 5 22.26 -5.08 0.72
C HIS A 5 21.77 -6.41 0.12
N ARG A 6 22.67 -7.30 -0.30
CA ARG A 6 22.30 -8.62 -0.86
C ARG A 6 21.45 -9.47 0.09
N TRP A 7 21.86 -9.60 1.35
CA TRP A 7 21.15 -10.46 2.31
C TRP A 7 19.82 -9.86 2.76
N ILE A 8 19.78 -8.53 3.00
CA ILE A 8 18.53 -7.83 3.33
C ILE A 8 17.57 -7.90 2.14
N SER A 9 18.03 -7.73 0.90
CA SER A 9 17.16 -7.78 -0.28
C SER A 9 16.61 -9.17 -0.54
N LEU A 10 17.38 -10.23 -0.29
CA LEU A 10 16.91 -11.60 -0.47
C LEU A 10 15.80 -11.94 0.54
N PHE A 11 15.98 -11.56 1.80
CA PHE A 11 15.00 -11.84 2.85
C PHE A 11 13.77 -10.93 2.74
N PHE A 12 13.98 -9.61 2.79
CA PHE A 12 12.86 -8.65 2.76
C PHE A 12 12.25 -8.48 1.38
N GLY A 13 12.92 -8.86 0.30
CA GLY A 13 12.36 -8.78 -1.05
C GLY A 13 11.10 -9.62 -1.22
N ILE A 14 11.03 -10.79 -0.57
CA ILE A 14 9.83 -11.64 -0.58
C ILE A 14 8.67 -10.92 0.11
N PHE A 15 8.91 -10.39 1.31
CA PHE A 15 7.89 -9.65 2.07
C PHE A 15 7.47 -8.36 1.36
N MET A 16 8.40 -7.62 0.77
CA MET A 16 8.11 -6.44 -0.02
C MET A 16 7.26 -6.76 -1.25
N LEU A 17 7.53 -7.86 -1.95
CA LEU A 17 6.72 -8.29 -3.08
C LEU A 17 5.29 -8.62 -2.62
N PHE A 18 5.14 -9.33 -1.52
CA PHE A 18 3.84 -9.64 -0.93
C PHE A 18 3.07 -8.38 -0.51
N ILE A 19 3.73 -7.46 0.21
CA ILE A 19 3.15 -6.18 0.66
C ILE A 19 2.76 -5.33 -0.56
N ALA A 20 3.62 -5.25 -1.59
CA ALA A 20 3.30 -4.51 -2.81
C ALA A 20 2.09 -5.11 -3.54
N ALA A 21 2.02 -6.43 -3.69
CA ALA A 21 0.91 -7.10 -4.36
C ALA A 21 -0.42 -6.89 -3.61
N THR A 22 -0.42 -7.08 -2.30
CA THR A 22 -1.62 -6.87 -1.44
C THR A 22 -2.05 -5.41 -1.39
N GLY A 23 -1.10 -4.46 -1.42
CA GLY A 23 -1.39 -3.03 -1.51
C GLY A 23 -2.06 -2.66 -2.84
N ILE A 24 -1.56 -3.20 -3.96
CA ILE A 24 -2.19 -3.02 -5.27
C ILE A 24 -3.59 -3.62 -5.28
N LEU A 25 -3.78 -4.83 -4.74
CA LEU A 25 -5.09 -5.46 -4.65
C LEU A 25 -6.08 -4.67 -3.80
N SER A 26 -5.63 -4.10 -2.67
CA SER A 26 -6.45 -3.22 -1.85
C SER A 26 -6.96 -2.01 -2.65
N HIS A 27 -6.07 -1.34 -3.38
CA HIS A 27 -6.46 -0.21 -4.23
C HIS A 27 -7.32 -0.65 -5.42
N ALA A 28 -7.06 -1.80 -6.02
CA ALA A 28 -7.89 -2.33 -7.10
C ALA A 28 -9.30 -2.67 -6.62
N ALA A 29 -9.44 -3.22 -5.42
CA ALA A 29 -10.74 -3.47 -4.79
C ALA A 29 -11.45 -2.16 -4.45
N ALA A 30 -10.73 -1.17 -3.90
CA ALA A 30 -11.31 0.14 -3.56
C ALA A 30 -11.80 0.92 -4.79
N LEU A 31 -11.20 0.69 -5.96
CA LEU A 31 -11.57 1.31 -7.23
C LEU A 31 -12.52 0.42 -8.06
N TRP A 32 -12.95 -0.72 -7.52
CA TRP A 32 -13.83 -1.62 -8.25
C TRP A 32 -15.19 -0.96 -8.46
N PRO A 33 -15.78 -1.04 -9.67
CA PRO A 33 -17.08 -0.45 -9.93
C PRO A 33 -18.16 -1.03 -9.00
N GLU A 34 -18.83 -0.13 -8.29
CA GLU A 34 -20.00 -0.47 -7.49
C GLU A 34 -21.21 -0.69 -8.40
N PRO A 35 -22.01 -1.75 -8.18
CA PRO A 35 -23.26 -1.91 -8.90
C PRO A 35 -24.18 -0.72 -8.59
N VAL A 36 -24.86 -0.21 -9.62
CA VAL A 36 -25.86 0.86 -9.46
C VAL A 36 -26.95 0.34 -8.52
N GLN A 37 -27.09 0.97 -7.36
CA GLN A 37 -28.11 0.59 -6.38
C GLN A 37 -29.50 0.94 -6.90
N THR A 38 -30.46 0.03 -6.73
CA THR A 38 -31.87 0.31 -7.06
C THR A 38 -32.49 1.26 -6.04
N ALA A 39 -33.62 1.85 -6.39
CA ALA A 39 -34.37 2.71 -5.47
C ALA A 39 -34.76 1.96 -4.18
N GLU A 40 -35.09 0.66 -4.26
CA GLU A 40 -35.35 -0.15 -3.06
C GLU A 40 -34.10 -0.35 -2.19
N GLN A 41 -32.92 -0.55 -2.77
CA GLN A 41 -31.66 -0.72 -2.01
C GLN A 41 -31.23 0.57 -1.32
N LEU A 42 -31.45 1.71 -1.96
CA LEU A 42 -31.22 3.03 -1.36
C LEU A 42 -32.22 3.29 -0.23
N ALA A 43 -33.50 2.97 -0.41
CA ALA A 43 -34.52 3.08 0.63
C ALA A 43 -34.25 2.13 1.82
N ALA A 44 -33.74 0.93 1.57
CA ALA A 44 -33.33 0.00 2.63
C ALA A 44 -32.09 0.46 3.42
N SER A 45 -31.31 1.37 2.84
CA SER A 45 -30.14 1.98 3.49
C SER A 45 -30.50 3.22 4.30
N GLU A 46 -31.77 3.68 4.26
CA GLU A 46 -32.22 4.79 5.08
C GLU A 46 -32.23 4.40 6.56
N PRO A 47 -31.72 5.27 7.44
CA PRO A 47 -31.77 5.02 8.87
C PRO A 47 -33.24 4.93 9.33
N PRO A 48 -33.55 4.05 10.31
CA PRO A 48 -34.92 3.91 10.80
C PRO A 48 -35.44 5.23 11.35
N ALA A 49 -36.75 5.45 11.24
CA ALA A 49 -37.38 6.68 11.71
C ALA A 49 -37.03 6.97 13.18
N GLY A 50 -36.50 8.16 13.45
CA GLY A 50 -36.06 8.58 14.79
C GLY A 50 -34.60 8.23 15.13
N PHE A 51 -33.84 7.61 14.23
CA PHE A 51 -32.39 7.46 14.41
C PHE A 51 -31.71 8.83 14.40
N VAL A 52 -31.14 9.19 15.55
CA VAL A 52 -30.29 10.38 15.70
C VAL A 52 -28.87 9.90 15.92
N CYS A 53 -27.94 10.35 15.08
CA CYS A 53 -26.53 10.05 15.28
C CYS A 53 -26.07 10.71 16.61
N PRO A 54 -25.51 9.95 17.57
CA PRO A 54 -25.12 10.51 18.86
C PRO A 54 -24.08 11.63 18.74
N GLU A 55 -24.06 12.54 19.71
CA GLU A 55 -23.09 13.66 19.71
C GLU A 55 -21.64 13.13 19.72
N GLY A 56 -20.82 13.63 18.80
CA GLY A 56 -19.43 13.20 18.61
C GLY A 56 -19.24 11.95 17.74
N TRP A 57 -20.31 11.34 17.24
CA TRP A 57 -20.23 10.15 16.36
C TRP A 57 -20.33 10.54 14.88
N ARG A 58 -19.70 9.74 14.01
CA ARG A 58 -19.87 9.82 12.55
C ARG A 58 -20.58 8.57 12.08
N CYS A 59 -21.90 8.66 11.94
CA CYS A 59 -22.72 7.58 11.40
C CYS A 59 -22.56 7.53 9.88
N MET A 60 -22.35 6.33 9.35
CA MET A 60 -22.14 6.04 7.93
C MET A 60 -23.07 4.89 7.56
N PRO A 61 -23.70 4.89 6.37
CA PRO A 61 -24.45 3.73 5.91
C PRO A 61 -23.55 2.49 5.86
N PRO A 62 -24.11 1.28 6.07
CA PRO A 62 -23.36 0.04 5.92
C PRO A 62 -22.80 -0.04 4.50
N ARG A 63 -21.53 -0.47 4.40
CA ARG A 63 -20.91 -0.72 3.09
C ARG A 63 -21.50 -2.00 2.49
N ASN A 64 -21.50 -2.06 1.16
CA ASN A 64 -21.77 -3.29 0.44
C ASN A 64 -20.83 -4.42 0.93
N SER A 65 -21.41 -5.57 1.24
CA SER A 65 -20.65 -6.76 1.68
C SER A 65 -20.39 -7.74 0.53
N GLU A 66 -20.72 -7.35 -0.71
CA GLU A 66 -20.72 -8.23 -1.87
C GLU A 66 -19.75 -7.75 -2.95
N GLY A 67 -19.24 -8.70 -3.74
CA GLY A 67 -18.34 -8.40 -4.84
C GLY A 67 -16.90 -8.08 -4.42
N PHE A 68 -16.08 -7.74 -5.40
CA PHE A 68 -14.64 -7.55 -5.20
C PHE A 68 -14.30 -6.34 -4.31
N GLY A 69 -15.11 -5.28 -4.35
CA GLY A 69 -14.94 -4.09 -3.49
C GLY A 69 -14.99 -4.40 -1.99
N SER A 70 -15.78 -5.40 -1.60
CA SER A 70 -15.88 -5.85 -0.20
C SER A 70 -14.55 -6.41 0.36
N LEU A 71 -13.64 -6.88 -0.50
CA LEU A 71 -12.35 -7.44 -0.11
C LEU A 71 -11.28 -6.38 0.22
N THR A 72 -11.58 -5.09 0.01
CA THR A 72 -10.65 -3.98 0.29
C THR A 72 -10.10 -4.04 1.71
N GLY A 73 -10.96 -4.29 2.71
CA GLY A 73 -10.54 -4.39 4.11
C GLY A 73 -9.60 -5.58 4.36
N PHE A 74 -9.93 -6.74 3.79
CA PHE A 74 -9.11 -7.95 3.89
C PHE A 74 -7.72 -7.75 3.27
N PHE A 75 -7.64 -7.17 2.07
CA PHE A 75 -6.35 -6.86 1.44
C PHE A 75 -5.54 -5.84 2.25
N HIS A 76 -6.21 -4.87 2.89
CA HIS A 76 -5.55 -3.93 3.79
C HIS A 76 -4.93 -4.63 5.01
N HIS A 77 -5.65 -5.56 5.64
CA HIS A 77 -5.11 -6.30 6.79
C HIS A 77 -3.97 -7.25 6.40
N LEU A 78 -4.05 -7.88 5.22
CA LEU A 78 -2.94 -8.67 4.68
C LEU A 78 -1.71 -7.80 4.42
N HIS A 79 -1.90 -6.61 3.85
CA HIS A 79 -0.83 -5.65 3.59
C HIS A 79 -0.20 -5.11 4.88
N SER A 80 -1.00 -4.77 5.89
CA SER A 80 -0.51 -4.31 7.20
C SER A 80 0.13 -5.45 8.03
N GLY A 81 -0.17 -6.70 7.68
CA GLY A 81 0.27 -7.89 8.40
C GLY A 81 -0.56 -8.18 9.66
N GLU A 82 -1.64 -7.45 9.89
CA GLU A 82 -2.53 -7.60 11.05
C GLU A 82 -3.26 -8.96 11.06
N GLU A 83 -3.50 -9.55 9.89
CA GLU A 83 -4.04 -10.93 9.78
C GLU A 83 -3.16 -11.97 10.48
N PHE A 84 -1.85 -11.70 10.62
CA PHE A 84 -0.90 -12.58 11.30
C PHE A 84 -0.57 -12.10 12.73
N GLY A 85 -1.32 -11.13 13.24
CA GLY A 85 -1.15 -10.55 14.56
C GLY A 85 0.16 -9.74 14.72
N PRO A 86 0.64 -9.55 15.96
CA PRO A 86 1.77 -8.66 16.24
C PRO A 86 3.07 -9.00 15.51
N VAL A 87 3.30 -10.29 15.21
CA VAL A 87 4.49 -10.75 14.47
C VAL A 87 4.43 -10.30 13.02
N GLY A 88 3.26 -10.43 12.37
CA GLY A 88 3.07 -9.97 10.99
C GLY A 88 3.24 -8.46 10.88
N THR A 89 2.65 -7.70 11.79
CA THR A 89 2.82 -6.25 11.87
C THR A 89 4.28 -5.86 12.07
N ALA A 90 5.03 -6.54 12.95
CA ALA A 90 6.45 -6.28 13.14
C ALA A 90 7.27 -6.54 11.86
N ILE A 91 6.98 -7.62 11.13
CA ILE A 91 7.63 -7.92 9.85
C ILE A 91 7.29 -6.85 8.80
N SER A 92 6.05 -6.37 8.76
CA SER A 92 5.61 -5.30 7.85
C SER A 92 6.36 -4.00 8.13
N ILE A 93 6.49 -3.61 9.41
CA ILE A 93 7.27 -2.43 9.82
C ILE A 93 8.75 -2.57 9.42
N LEU A 94 9.37 -3.71 9.69
CA LEU A 94 10.76 -3.97 9.30
C LEU A 94 10.96 -3.95 7.78
N SER A 95 9.99 -4.47 7.03
CA SER A 95 9.94 -4.37 5.57
C SER A 95 9.87 -2.92 5.11
N GLY A 96 9.09 -2.07 5.78
CA GLY A 96 9.05 -0.62 5.54
C GLY A 96 10.40 0.06 5.73
N PHE A 97 11.11 -0.24 6.83
CA PHE A 97 12.47 0.27 7.05
C PHE A 97 13.46 -0.23 5.99
N ALA A 98 13.37 -1.49 5.59
CA ALA A 98 14.19 -2.03 4.51
C ALA A 98 13.90 -1.31 3.19
N LEU A 99 12.64 -0.97 2.90
CA LEU A 99 12.26 -0.26 1.67
C LEU A 99 12.85 1.14 1.65
N LEU A 100 12.76 1.87 2.77
CA LEU A 100 13.41 3.17 2.93
C LEU A 100 14.92 3.07 2.71
N PHE A 101 15.58 2.09 3.34
CA PHE A 101 17.00 1.85 3.15
C PHE A 101 17.34 1.60 1.67
N PHE A 102 16.56 0.78 0.95
CA PHE A 102 16.78 0.53 -0.48
C PHE A 102 16.53 1.76 -1.35
N ALA A 103 15.48 2.53 -1.07
CA ALA A 103 15.17 3.77 -1.77
C ALA A 103 16.31 4.80 -1.62
N PHE A 104 16.77 5.03 -0.38
CA PHE A 104 17.88 5.96 -0.11
C PHE A 104 19.19 5.47 -0.71
N SER A 105 19.53 4.18 -0.55
CA SER A 105 20.79 3.65 -1.08
C SER A 105 20.82 3.61 -2.61
N GLY A 106 19.69 3.30 -3.26
CA GLY A 106 19.55 3.38 -4.72
C GLY A 106 19.70 4.81 -5.24
N LEU A 107 19.03 5.77 -4.59
CA LEU A 107 19.14 7.18 -4.95
C LEU A 107 20.56 7.72 -4.72
N TRP A 108 21.21 7.34 -3.63
CA TRP A 108 22.60 7.69 -3.34
C TRP A 108 23.57 7.17 -4.42
N LEU A 109 23.41 5.91 -4.84
CA LEU A 109 24.21 5.34 -5.92
C LEU A 109 24.00 6.11 -7.24
N TYR A 110 22.76 6.49 -7.54
CA TYR A 110 22.45 7.33 -8.69
C TYR A 110 23.16 8.69 -8.62
N PHE A 111 23.10 9.38 -7.48
CA PHE A 111 23.81 10.64 -7.27
C PHE A 111 25.33 10.48 -7.39
N GLN A 112 25.90 9.41 -6.85
CA GLN A 112 27.34 9.14 -6.96
C GLN A 112 27.76 8.94 -8.43
N MET A 113 26.97 8.20 -9.21
CA MET A 113 27.21 8.01 -10.65
C MET A 113 27.10 9.34 -11.40
N TRP A 114 26.10 10.16 -11.07
CA TRP A 114 25.91 11.49 -11.66
C TRP A 114 27.10 12.41 -11.36
N ALA A 115 27.52 12.51 -10.11
CA ALA A 115 28.64 13.36 -9.69
C ALA A 115 29.96 12.95 -10.38
N ASN A 116 30.29 11.66 -10.36
CA ASN A 116 31.47 11.11 -11.05
C ASN A 116 31.46 11.40 -12.55
N ARG A 117 30.27 11.47 -13.16
CA ARG A 117 30.12 11.77 -14.59
C ARG A 117 30.37 13.25 -14.88
N LYS A 118 29.85 14.14 -14.05
CA LYS A 118 30.10 15.59 -14.11
C LYS A 118 31.61 15.88 -14.03
N GLU A 119 32.32 15.22 -13.10
CA GLU A 119 33.78 15.35 -12.97
C GLU A 119 34.54 14.88 -14.21
N ARG A 120 34.03 13.87 -14.92
CA ARG A 120 34.62 13.32 -16.15
C ARG A 120 34.21 14.07 -17.42
N GLY A 121 33.46 15.17 -17.32
CA GLY A 121 33.02 15.97 -18.46
C GLY A 121 32.13 15.22 -19.45
N ALA A 122 31.52 14.10 -19.04
CA ALA A 122 30.73 13.29 -19.95
C ALA A 122 29.34 13.91 -20.14
N LYS A 123 29.00 14.24 -21.41
CA LYS A 123 27.81 15.00 -21.84
C LYS A 123 26.53 14.60 -21.10
N ASP A 124 25.71 15.54 -20.64
CA ASP A 124 24.44 15.25 -19.96
C ASP A 124 23.37 14.66 -20.90
N ARG A 125 22.87 13.46 -20.60
CA ARG A 125 21.80 12.75 -21.30
C ARG A 125 20.92 12.04 -20.28
N TRP A 126 19.62 12.26 -20.37
CA TRP A 126 18.66 11.68 -19.43
C TRP A 126 18.60 10.15 -19.62
N PHE A 127 18.74 9.38 -18.53
CA PHE A 127 18.64 7.90 -18.51
C PHE A 127 19.70 7.14 -19.35
N TRP A 128 20.81 7.80 -19.65
CA TRP A 128 22.08 7.28 -20.18
C TRP A 128 22.00 6.18 -21.26
N LYS A 129 21.52 6.61 -22.43
CA LYS A 129 22.25 6.42 -23.69
C LYS A 129 22.82 7.76 -24.11
#